data_AF-A0ABD1Q3E0-F1
#
_entry.id   AF-A0ABD1Q3E0-F1
#
_cell.length_a   1.000
_cell.length_b   1.000
_cell.length_c   1.000
_cell.angle_alpha   90.00
_cell.angle_beta   90.00
_cell.angle_gamma   90.00
#
_symmetry.space_group_name_H-M   'P 1'
#
loop_
_entity.id
_entity.type
_entity.pdbx_description
1 polymer ?
#
loop_
_entity_poly.entity_id
_entity_poly.type
_entity_poly.pdbx_seq_one_letter_code
_entity_poly.pdbx_strand_id
1 'polypeptide(L)'
;MPTPTLVKTPVLSLEQRLEEMMGRKIAEVMSNKSSRQQSMVLKEDHFFLEVMAVPLPRDFKQLKMEKYDGSSDPVDHLRSFVDLMRLQATLDAIMCKTFSPTLRGEARD
;
A
#
# COMPACT_ATOMS: atom_id res chain seq x y z
N MET A 1 -7.12 -63.61 29.83
CA MET A 1 -6.39 -62.59 29.05
C MET A 1 -7.38 -61.49 28.67
N PRO A 2 -7.32 -60.28 29.26
CA PRO A 2 -8.13 -59.16 28.77
C PRO A 2 -7.36 -58.41 27.68
N THR A 3 -8.04 -58.13 26.57
CA THR A 3 -7.58 -57.25 25.49
C THR A 3 -7.62 -55.79 25.94
N PRO A 4 -6.59 -54.97 25.64
CA PRO A 4 -6.64 -53.55 25.97
C PRO A 4 -7.48 -52.79 24.91
N THR A 5 -8.52 -52.13 25.38
CA THR A 5 -9.35 -51.21 24.59
C THR A 5 -8.57 -49.91 24.36
N LEU A 6 -8.41 -49.51 23.10
CA LEU A 6 -7.71 -48.29 22.67
C LEU A 6 -8.58 -47.06 22.98
N VAL A 7 -8.34 -46.42 24.13
CA VAL A 7 -8.94 -45.12 24.46
C VAL A 7 -8.21 -44.05 23.64
N LYS A 8 -8.79 -43.64 22.51
CA LYS A 8 -8.37 -42.42 21.83
C LYS A 8 -8.91 -41.21 22.60
N THR A 9 -8.12 -40.13 22.60
CA THR A 9 -8.48 -38.73 22.91
C THR A 9 -8.22 -38.22 24.33
N PRO A 10 -7.09 -37.49 24.49
CA PRO A 10 -7.16 -36.05 24.81
C PRO A 10 -6.50 -35.15 23.76
N VAL A 11 -5.59 -35.70 22.94
CA VAL A 11 -4.71 -34.92 22.04
C VAL A 11 -5.46 -34.27 20.88
N LEU A 12 -6.43 -34.98 20.27
CA LEU A 12 -7.24 -34.44 19.16
C LEU A 12 -8.02 -33.17 19.55
N SER A 13 -8.41 -33.04 20.83
CA SER A 13 -9.12 -31.85 21.32
C SER A 13 -8.20 -30.62 21.42
N LEU A 14 -6.92 -30.81 21.74
CA LEU A 14 -5.95 -29.73 21.79
C LEU A 14 -5.54 -29.28 20.39
N GLU A 15 -5.37 -30.21 19.46
CA GLU A 15 -5.07 -29.93 18.05
C GLU A 15 -6.19 -29.12 17.40
N GLN A 16 -7.45 -29.53 17.59
CA GLN A 16 -8.62 -28.77 17.12
C GLN A 16 -8.66 -27.33 17.68
N ARG A 17 -8.31 -27.14 18.95
CA ARG A 17 -8.24 -25.81 19.56
C ARG A 17 -7.11 -24.95 19.00
N LEU A 18 -5.98 -25.57 18.64
CA LEU A 18 -4.86 -24.87 18.02
C LEU A 18 -5.19 -24.45 16.59
N GLU A 19 -5.86 -25.31 15.82
CA GLU A 19 -6.35 -25.01 14.48
C GLU A 19 -7.35 -23.84 14.49
N GLU A 20 -8.29 -23.83 15.44
CA GLU A 20 -9.27 -22.75 15.58
C GLU A 20 -8.61 -21.42 15.99
N MET A 21 -7.60 -21.47 16.87
CA MET A 21 -6.83 -20.29 17.26
C MET A 21 -6.01 -19.74 16.09
N MET A 22 -5.38 -20.62 15.30
CA MET A 22 -4.62 -20.25 14.12
C MET A 22 -5.53 -19.65 13.04
N GLY A 23 -6.69 -20.27 12.77
CA GLY A 23 -7.69 -19.76 11.83
C GLY A 23 -8.20 -18.36 12.21
N ARG A 24 -8.49 -18.13 13.50
CA ARG A 24 -8.85 -16.80 14.01
C ARG A 24 -7.74 -15.78 13.83
N LYS A 25 -6.49 -16.14 14.11
CA LYS A 25 -5.35 -15.23 13.95
C LYS A 25 -5.09 -14.88 12.49
N ILE A 26 -5.22 -15.85 11.57
CA ILE A 26 -5.13 -15.60 10.12
C ILE A 26 -6.23 -14.64 9.67
N ALA A 27 -7.48 -14.85 10.10
CA ALA A 27 -8.59 -13.96 9.78
C ALA A 27 -8.38 -12.54 10.35
N GLU A 28 -7.88 -12.41 11.58
CA GLU A 28 -7.52 -11.12 12.19
C GLU A 28 -6.41 -10.41 11.41
N VAL A 29 -5.37 -11.14 10.98
CA VAL A 29 -4.28 -10.60 10.16
C VAL A 29 -4.77 -10.18 8.77
N MET A 30 -5.65 -10.95 8.13
CA MET A 30 -6.23 -10.59 6.83
C MET A 30 -7.16 -9.37 6.95
N SER A 31 -7.95 -9.29 8.03
CA SER A 31 -8.81 -8.14 8.32
C SER A 31 -7.99 -6.87 8.62
N ASN A 32 -6.90 -6.96 9.38
CA ASN A 32 -6.04 -5.80 9.65
C ASN A 32 -5.29 -5.31 8.40
N LYS A 33 -4.90 -6.22 7.50
CA LYS A 33 -4.30 -5.88 6.20
C LYS A 33 -5.33 -5.20 5.30
N SER A 34 -6.56 -5.71 5.28
CA SER A 34 -7.68 -5.09 4.56
C SER A 34 -8.06 -3.73 5.15
N SER A 35 -8.01 -3.56 6.48
CA SER A 35 -8.25 -2.28 7.14
C SER A 35 -7.13 -1.25 6.88
N ARG A 36 -5.86 -1.68 6.85
CA ARG A 36 -4.75 -0.82 6.39
C ARG A 36 -4.85 -0.46 4.91
N GLN A 37 -5.35 -1.36 4.06
CA GLN A 37 -5.63 -1.04 2.66
C GLN A 37 -6.89 -0.16 2.49
N GLN A 38 -7.93 -0.35 3.31
CA GLN A 38 -9.12 0.52 3.34
C GLN A 38 -8.82 1.90 3.93
N SER A 39 -7.82 2.02 4.79
CA SER A 39 -7.28 3.31 5.26
C SER A 39 -6.72 4.15 4.10
N MET A 40 -6.48 3.56 2.91
CA MET A 40 -6.10 4.26 1.69
C MET A 40 -7.22 4.35 0.65
N VAL A 41 -8.43 3.83 0.93
CA VAL A 41 -9.62 4.26 0.18
C VAL A 41 -10.02 5.58 0.80
N LEU A 42 -9.43 6.65 0.28
CA LEU A 42 -9.79 8.03 0.60
C LEU A 42 -11.30 8.13 0.52
N LYS A 43 -11.92 8.20 1.69
CA LYS A 43 -13.34 8.39 1.86
C LYS A 43 -13.63 9.81 1.39
N GLU A 44 -13.78 9.96 0.07
CA GLU A 44 -14.11 11.20 -0.63
C GLU A 44 -13.34 12.41 -0.09
N ASP A 45 -12.02 12.34 -0.10
CA ASP A 45 -11.24 13.56 0.10
C ASP A 45 -11.49 14.48 -1.09
N HIS A 46 -12.25 15.54 -0.86
CA HIS A 46 -12.61 16.55 -1.86
C HIS A 46 -11.37 17.07 -2.60
N PHE A 47 -10.25 17.22 -1.88
CA PHE A 47 -8.98 17.66 -2.45
C PHE A 47 -8.41 16.63 -3.42
N PHE A 48 -8.43 15.35 -3.07
CA PHE A 48 -7.97 14.28 -3.96
C PHE A 48 -8.85 14.17 -5.21
N LEU A 49 -10.17 14.25 -5.06
CA LEU A 49 -11.09 14.18 -6.19
C LEU A 49 -10.88 15.35 -7.16
N GLU A 50 -10.71 16.57 -6.65
CA GLU A 50 -10.44 17.76 -7.45
C GLU A 50 -9.12 17.63 -8.23
N VAL A 51 -8.04 17.21 -7.56
CA VAL A 51 -6.73 17.01 -8.18
C VAL A 51 -6.77 15.91 -9.25
N MET A 52 -7.46 14.80 -8.97
CA MET A 52 -7.56 13.67 -9.90
C MET A 52 -8.45 13.95 -11.11
N ALA A 53 -9.45 14.82 -10.96
CA ALA A 53 -10.35 15.24 -12.02
C ALA A 53 -9.66 16.09 -13.10
N VAL A 54 -8.52 16.73 -12.80
CA VAL A 54 -7.76 17.50 -13.78
C VAL A 54 -7.20 16.56 -14.87
N PRO A 55 -7.53 16.78 -16.15
CA PRO A 55 -6.99 15.98 -17.24
C PRO A 55 -5.52 16.31 -17.46
N LEU A 56 -4.73 15.28 -17.80
CA LEU A 56 -3.36 15.50 -18.26
C LEU A 56 -3.40 16.17 -19.66
N PRO A 57 -2.51 17.13 -19.94
CA PRO A 57 -2.35 17.70 -21.27
C PRO A 57 -2.07 16.58 -22.30
N ARG A 58 -2.57 16.74 -23.53
CA ARG A 58 -2.40 15.73 -24.60
C ARG A 58 -0.93 15.38 -24.86
N ASP A 59 -0.04 16.36 -24.76
CA ASP A 59 1.39 16.20 -25.02
C ASP A 59 2.20 15.95 -23.74
N PHE A 60 1.54 15.64 -22.62
CA PHE A 60 2.22 15.35 -21.36
C PHE A 60 3.13 14.15 -21.52
N LYS A 61 4.44 14.37 -21.32
CA LYS A 61 5.45 13.33 -21.44
C LYS A 61 5.73 12.74 -20.08
N GLN A 62 5.93 11.43 -20.06
CA GLN A 62 6.44 10.73 -18.88
C GLN A 62 7.70 11.42 -18.36
N LEU A 63 7.71 11.70 -17.05
CA LEU A 63 8.84 12.30 -16.36
C LEU A 63 10.03 11.35 -16.43
N LYS A 64 11.15 11.84 -16.97
CA LYS A 64 12.42 11.12 -17.04
C LYS A 64 13.30 11.62 -15.91
N MET A 65 13.15 11.01 -14.74
CA MET A 65 13.97 11.28 -13.57
C MET A 65 14.16 10.01 -12.75
N GLU A 66 15.23 9.97 -11.98
CA GLU A 66 15.46 8.85 -11.06
C GLU A 66 14.36 8.82 -10.00
N LYS A 67 13.92 7.60 -9.67
CA LYS A 67 12.90 7.42 -8.64
C LYS A 67 13.53 7.48 -7.26
N TYR A 68 12.88 8.19 -6.36
CA TYR A 68 13.29 8.30 -4.97
C TYR A 68 12.89 7.05 -4.18
N ASP A 69 13.88 6.42 -3.53
CA ASP A 69 13.69 5.24 -2.68
C ASP A 69 13.85 5.53 -1.19
N GLY A 70 14.11 6.78 -0.80
CA GLY A 70 14.40 7.14 0.59
C GLY A 70 15.88 7.27 0.92
N SER A 71 16.79 6.90 0.01
CA SER A 71 18.23 6.86 0.30
C SER A 71 18.99 8.15 -0.02
N SER A 72 18.48 8.98 -0.93
CA SER A 72 19.10 10.26 -1.31
C SER A 72 18.49 11.45 -0.55
N ASP A 73 18.97 12.68 -0.79
CA ASP A 73 18.35 13.86 -0.17
C ASP A 73 16.92 14.08 -0.72
N PRO A 74 15.88 14.07 0.13
CA PRO A 74 14.49 14.30 -0.30
C PRO A 74 14.28 15.72 -0.84
N VAL A 75 15.06 16.71 -0.39
CA VAL A 75 14.91 18.09 -0.86
C VAL A 75 15.41 18.21 -2.30
N ASP A 76 16.55 17.61 -2.61
CA ASP A 76 17.07 17.58 -3.98
C ASP A 76 16.17 16.81 -4.96
N HIS A 77 15.54 15.72 -4.52
CA HIS A 77 14.52 15.02 -5.33
C HIS A 77 13.33 15.93 -5.64
N LEU A 78 12.80 16.61 -4.62
CA LEU A 78 11.67 17.53 -4.79
C LEU A 78 12.01 18.70 -5.72
N ARG A 79 13.20 19.31 -5.57
CA ARG A 79 13.67 20.37 -6.46
C ARG A 79 13.74 19.89 -7.91
N SER A 80 14.37 18.74 -8.13
CA SER A 80 14.48 18.13 -9.46
C SER A 80 13.11 17.87 -10.09
N PHE A 81 12.14 17.43 -9.28
CA PHE A 81 10.77 17.22 -9.72
C PHE A 81 10.09 18.53 -10.13
N VAL A 82 10.13 19.54 -9.25
CA VAL A 82 9.51 20.84 -9.48
C VAL A 82 10.10 21.53 -10.72
N ASP A 83 11.42 21.47 -10.90
CA ASP A 83 12.09 22.03 -12.09
C ASP A 83 11.62 21.34 -13.37
N LEU A 84 11.49 20.01 -13.36
CA LEU A 84 10.98 19.26 -14.50
C LEU A 84 9.50 19.58 -14.80
N MET A 85 8.67 19.72 -13.77
CA MET A 85 7.24 20.07 -13.93
C MET A 85 7.04 21.49 -14.46
N ARG A 86 7.89 22.44 -14.04
CA ARG A 86 7.89 23.82 -14.55
C ARG A 86 8.26 23.90 -16.03
N LEU A 87 9.23 23.09 -16.48
CA LEU A 87 9.58 23.00 -17.91
C LEU A 87 8.40 22.52 -18.77
N GLN A 88 7.51 21.70 -18.20
CA GLN A 88 6.29 21.23 -18.87
C GLN A 88 5.10 22.19 -18.70
N ALA A 89 5.29 23.37 -18.08
CA ALA A 89 4.25 24.37 -17.83
C ALA A 89 2.97 23.78 -17.19
N THR A 90 3.15 22.89 -16.21
CA THR A 90 2.05 22.13 -15.61
C THR A 90 1.36 22.86 -14.47
N LEU A 91 0.06 22.57 -14.30
CA LEU A 91 -0.74 23.03 -13.16
C LEU A 91 -0.34 22.27 -11.89
N ASP A 92 -0.48 22.89 -10.73
CA ASP A 92 -0.21 22.28 -9.42
C ASP A 92 -0.93 20.93 -9.23
N ALA A 93 -2.18 20.83 -9.68
CA ALA A 93 -2.93 19.58 -9.66
C ALA A 93 -2.26 18.46 -10.49
N ILE A 94 -1.69 18.80 -11.65
CA ILE A 94 -0.95 17.84 -12.48
C ILE A 94 0.34 17.43 -11.76
N MET A 95 1.06 18.39 -11.16
CA MET A 95 2.26 18.12 -10.35
C MET A 95 1.95 17.12 -9.23
N CYS A 96 0.90 17.37 -8.44
CA CYS A 96 0.50 16.45 -7.38
C CYS A 96 0.19 15.05 -7.91
N LYS A 97 -0.58 14.96 -9.00
CA LYS A 97 -0.98 13.68 -9.62
C LYS A 97 0.20 12.89 -10.19
N THR A 98 1.24 13.57 -10.66
CA THR A 98 2.40 12.94 -11.31
C THR A 98 3.59 12.75 -10.38
N PHE A 99 3.50 13.18 -9.12
CA PHE A 99 4.57 13.02 -8.13
C PHE A 99 4.71 11.57 -7.64
N SER A 100 3.60 10.91 -7.30
CA SER A 100 3.61 9.54 -6.75
C SER A 100 4.39 8.52 -7.61
N PRO A 101 4.31 8.53 -8.97
CA PRO A 101 5.14 7.68 -9.84
C PRO A 101 6.65 7.86 -9.73
N THR A 102 7.12 8.99 -9.16
CA THR A 102 8.55 9.29 -8.95
C THR A 102 9.12 8.64 -7.69
N LEU A 103 8.28 7.96 -6.90
CA LEU A 103 8.69 7.23 -5.70
C LEU A 103 8.83 5.73 -6.01
N ARG A 104 9.69 5.02 -5.26
CA ARG A 104 9.86 3.56 -5.30
C ARG A 104 10.22 3.02 -3.92
N GLY A 105 10.08 1.70 -3.72
CA GLY A 105 10.45 1.06 -2.45
C GLY A 105 9.70 1.63 -1.24
N GLU A 106 10.38 1.69 -0.10
CA GLU A 106 9.81 2.19 1.16
C GLU A 106 9.31 3.64 1.08
N ALA A 107 9.86 4.46 0.19
CA ALA A 107 9.37 5.83 -0.01
C ALA A 107 8.00 5.90 -0.70
N ARG A 108 7.51 4.80 -1.27
CA ARG A 108 6.21 4.71 -1.95
C ARG A 108 5.13 3.98 -1.14
N ASP A 109 5.55 3.08 -0.25
CA ASP A 109 4.68 2.17 0.51
C ASP A 109 4.13 2.81 1.79
#